data_AF-A0A317XWD4-F1
#
_entry.id   AF-A0A317XWD4-F1
#
_cell.length_a   1.000
_cell.length_b   1.000
_cell.length_c   1.000
_cell.angle_alpha   90.00
_cell.angle_beta   90.00
_cell.angle_gamma   90.00
#
_symmetry.space_group_name_H-M   'P 1'
#
loop_
_entity.id
_entity.type
_entity.pdbx_description
1 polymer ?
#
loop_
_entity_poly.entity_id
_entity_poly.type
_entity_poly.pdbx_seq_one_letter_code
_entity_poly.pdbx_strand_id
1 'polypeptide(L)' 'KYACAACIRGHRTSSCTHKDGSKGPVYPIRSKGRPPTQCETCRRKRKQSGRHVRCDCFGK' A
#
# COMPACT_ATOMS: atom_id res chain seq x y z
N LYS A 1 12.45 5.67 -1.33
CA LYS A 1 12.00 6.39 -0.10
C LYS A 1 12.69 5.72 1.09
N TYR A 2 13.24 6.46 2.05
CA TYR A 2 13.97 5.88 3.18
C TYR A 2 13.18 6.09 4.47
N ALA A 3 13.20 5.12 5.38
CA ALA A 3 12.75 5.33 6.75
C ALA A 3 13.53 4.45 7.73
N CYS A 4 13.57 4.87 9.00
CA CYS A 4 14.21 4.10 10.07
C CYS A 4 13.41 2.83 10.43
N ALA A 5 14.09 1.89 11.09
CA ALA A 5 13.52 0.63 11.56
C ALA A 5 12.21 0.81 12.37
N ALA A 6 12.18 1.77 13.30
CA ALA A 6 10.98 2.05 14.10
C ALA A 6 9.80 2.54 13.25
N CYS A 7 10.08 3.39 12.25
CA CYS A 7 9.04 3.88 11.35
C CYS A 7 8.52 2.78 10.45
N ILE A 8 9.37 1.86 9.98
CA ILE A 8 8.93 0.72 9.17
C ILE A 8 7.99 -0.20 9.94
N ARG A 9 8.23 -0.42 11.25
CA ARG A 9 7.48 -1.37 12.07
C ARG A 9 6.11 -0.87 12.52
N GLY A 10 5.93 0.43 12.78
CA GLY A 10 4.68 0.89 13.38
C GLY A 10 4.37 2.37 13.32
N HIS A 11 5.22 3.20 12.70
CA HIS A 11 4.93 4.63 12.56
C HIS A 11 4.69 4.98 11.09
N ARG A 12 4.29 6.21 10.80
CA ARG A 12 4.13 6.68 9.42
C ARG A 12 5.49 6.84 8.76
N THR A 13 5.90 5.84 7.98
CA THR A 13 7.08 5.90 7.08
C THR A 13 7.00 7.06 6.10
N SER A 14 5.79 7.54 5.81
CA SER A 14 5.53 8.68 4.93
C SER A 14 6.24 9.96 5.36
N SER A 15 6.34 10.18 6.68
CA SER A 15 6.82 11.41 7.33
C SER A 15 8.07 11.14 8.17
N CYS A 16 8.81 10.06 7.88
CA CYS A 16 10.02 9.74 8.64
C CYS A 16 11.13 10.75 8.31
N THR A 17 11.43 11.65 9.24
CA THR A 17 12.53 12.63 9.16
C THR A 17 13.81 12.18 9.87
N HIS A 18 13.78 11.03 10.55
CA HIS A 18 14.92 10.49 11.28
C HIS A 18 15.97 9.94 10.30
N LYS A 19 16.89 10.80 9.87
CA LYS A 19 18.06 10.43 9.05
C LYS A 19 19.28 10.10 9.92
N ASP A 20 19.27 10.57 11.16
CA ASP A 20 20.42 10.61 12.06
C ASP A 20 20.53 9.36 12.95
N GLY A 21 19.84 8.26 12.60
CA GLY A 21 19.92 6.99 13.33
C GLY A 21 19.26 6.97 14.71
N SER A 22 18.70 8.10 15.17
CA SER A 22 18.05 8.27 16.49
C SER A 22 16.87 7.31 16.74
N LYS A 23 16.29 6.72 15.69
CA LYS A 23 15.23 5.70 15.77
C LYS A 23 15.61 4.38 15.09
N GLY A 24 16.91 4.11 15.00
CA GLY A 24 17.50 2.92 14.41
C GLY A 24 17.98 3.10 12.96
N PRO A 25 18.57 2.05 12.37
CA PRO A 25 19.11 2.10 11.01
C PRO A 25 18.03 2.45 9.98
N VAL A 26 18.43 3.24 8.98
CA VAL A 26 17.59 3.69 7.87
C VAL A 26 17.68 2.70 6.72
N TYR A 27 16.53 2.24 6.23
CA TYR A 27 16.46 1.30 5.12
C TYR A 27 15.78 1.91 3.89
N PRO A 28 16.19 1.52 2.67
CA PRO A 28 15.45 1.83 1.45
C PRO A 28 14.13 1.06 1.43
N ILE A 29 13.02 1.80 1.42
CA ILE A 29 11.67 1.25 1.31
C ILE A 29 11.20 1.34 -0.14
N ARG A 30 10.75 0.20 -0.65
CA ARG A 30 10.00 0.10 -1.90
C ARG A 30 8.52 0.28 -1.62
N SER A 31 7.83 1.04 -2.47
CA SER A 31 6.38 1.19 -2.42
C SER A 31 5.70 -0.12 -2.88
N LYS A 32 5.48 -1.05 -1.95
CA LYS A 32 4.55 -2.16 -2.16
C LYS A 32 3.15 -1.65 -1.85
N GLY A 33 2.33 -1.45 -2.88
CA GLY A 33 0.92 -1.14 -2.73
C GLY A 33 0.15 -2.34 -2.20
N ARG A 34 -1.06 -2.09 -1.68
CA ARG A 34 -2.00 -3.18 -1.36
C ARG A 34 -2.34 -3.93 -2.65
N PRO A 35 -2.29 -5.27 -2.67
CA PRO A 35 -2.75 -6.02 -3.84
C PRO A 35 -4.22 -5.67 -4.14
N PRO A 36 -4.60 -5.64 -5.42
CA PRO A 36 -5.98 -5.34 -5.80
C PRO A 36 -6.91 -6.43 -5.28
N THR A 37 -8.01 -6.02 -4.63
CA THR A 37 -9.04 -6.96 -4.13
C THR A 37 -10.06 -7.35 -5.19
N GLN A 38 -10.09 -6.66 -6.32
CA GLN A 38 -11.06 -6.87 -7.39
C GLN A 38 -10.39 -7.55 -8.58
N CYS A 39 -11.09 -8.48 -9.23
CA CYS A 39 -10.64 -9.06 -10.49
C CYS A 39 -10.53 -7.98 -11.58
N GLU A 40 -9.83 -8.28 -12.67
CA GLU A 40 -9.63 -7.34 -13.78
C GLU A 40 -10.97 -6.91 -14.42
N THR A 41 -11.88 -7.86 -14.63
CA THR A 41 -13.21 -7.59 -15.21
C THR A 41 -14.02 -6.62 -14.35
N CYS A 42 -14.04 -6.82 -13.03
CA CYS A 42 -14.75 -5.94 -12.10
C CYS A 42 -14.12 -4.55 -12.03
N ARG A 43 -12.79 -4.45 -12.08
CA ARG A 43 -12.10 -3.15 -12.17
C ARG A 43 -12.45 -2.41 -13.46
N ARG A 44 -12.47 -3.09 -14.60
CA ARG A 44 -12.86 -2.50 -15.89
C ARG A 44 -14.31 -2.01 -15.87
N LYS A 45 -15.25 -2.84 -15.37
CA LYS A 45 -16.66 -2.47 -15.22
C LYS A 45 -16.83 -1.27 -14.29
N ARG A 46 -16.12 -1.21 -13.16
CA ARG A 46 -16.14 -0.06 -12.26
C ARG A 46 -15.66 1.21 -12.95
N LYS A 47 -14.56 1.14 -13.70
CA LYS A 47 -14.00 2.29 -14.44
C LYS A 47 -14.94 2.78 -15.55
N GLN A 48 -15.66 1.87 -16.22
CA GLN A 48 -16.56 2.23 -17.32
C GLN A 48 -17.95 2.68 -16.84
N SER A 49 -18.55 1.99 -15.86
CA SER A 49 -19.95 2.22 -15.50
C SER A 49 -20.16 2.83 -14.11
N GLY A 50 -19.12 2.90 -13.27
CA GLY A 50 -19.22 3.40 -11.89
C GLY A 50 -20.05 2.52 -10.92
N ARG A 51 -20.78 1.52 -11.42
CA ARG A 51 -21.83 0.79 -10.68
C ARG A 51 -21.39 -0.54 -10.05
N HIS A 52 -20.10 -0.72 -9.75
CA HIS A 52 -19.63 -1.95 -9.12
C HIS A 52 -19.47 -1.79 -7.60
N VAL A 53 -20.38 -2.42 -6.84
CA VAL A 53 -20.44 -2.31 -5.37
C VAL A 53 -19.51 -3.31 -4.67
N ARG A 54 -19.44 -4.56 -5.16
CA ARG A 54 -18.66 -5.65 -4.53
C ARG A 54 -18.22 -6.71 -5.56
N CYS A 55 -16.96 -7.16 -5.46
CA CYS A 55 -16.37 -8.18 -6.34
C CYS A 55 -16.43 -9.56 -5.69
N ASP A 56 -17.42 -10.37 -6.07
CA ASP A 56 -17.61 -11.76 -5.59
C ASP A 56 -17.11 -12.82 -6.59
N CYS A 57 -16.19 -12.46 -7.49
CA CYS A 57 -15.64 -13.37 -8.50
C CYS A 57 -14.77 -14.52 -7.93
N PHE A 58 -14.64 -14.62 -6.62
CA PHE A 58 -13.94 -15.71 -5.93
C PHE A 58 -14.81 -16.98 -5.75
N GLY A 59 -16.08 -16.96 -6.17
CA GLY A 59 -17.03 -18.08 -6.03
C GLY A 59 -17.57 -18.66 -7.35
N LYS A 60 -16.84 -18.51 -8.46
CA LYS A 60 -17.15 -19.17 -9.75
C LYS A 60 -15.92 -19.84 -10.31
#